data_AF-A0A532AGG4-F1
#
_entry.id   AF-A0A532AGG4-F1
#
_cell.length_a   1.000
_cell.length_b   1.000
_cell.length_c   1.000
_cell.angle_alpha   90.00
_cell.angle_beta   90.00
_cell.angle_gamma   90.00
#
_symmetry.space_group_name_H-M   'P 1'
#
loop_
_entity.id
_entity.type
_entity.pdbx_description
1 polymer ?
#
loop_
_entity_poly.entity_id
_entity_poly.type
_entity_poly.pdbx_seq_one_letter_code
_entity_poly.pdbx_strand_id
1 'polypeptide(L)'
;AVDDSRFVVRYFRKSKDGRLLFGGREIYAVNDPKDIHIHIRRQIAEIYPSLKDVEITHGWGGYVGITVPRKPFVREVMPNVISV
;
A
#
# COMPACT_ATOMS: atom_id res chain seq x y z
N ALA A 1 17.21 -10.98 -4.51
CA ALA A 1 16.21 -10.04 -3.97
C ALA A 1 15.98 -8.95 -5.02
N VAL A 2 14.75 -8.47 -5.18
CA VAL A 2 14.40 -7.36 -6.09
C VAL A 2 14.09 -6.15 -5.21
N ASP A 3 14.70 -5.00 -5.51
CA ASP A 3 14.54 -3.76 -4.75
C ASP A 3 13.93 -2.64 -5.62
N ASP A 4 13.19 -1.73 -5.01
CA ASP A 4 12.39 -0.70 -5.67
C ASP A 4 12.70 0.67 -5.06
N SER A 5 13.28 1.58 -5.84
CA SER A 5 13.69 2.92 -5.41
C SER A 5 12.55 3.96 -5.40
N ARG A 6 11.31 3.56 -5.72
CA ARG A 6 10.18 4.50 -5.77
C ARG A 6 9.74 4.93 -4.38
N PHE A 7 9.47 6.22 -4.24
CA PHE A 7 8.88 6.81 -3.02
C PHE A 7 7.54 6.14 -2.63
N VAL A 8 6.76 5.74 -3.65
CA VAL A 8 5.62 4.83 -3.48
C VAL A 8 6.07 3.45 -3.97
N VAL A 9 6.48 2.62 -3.01
CA VAL A 9 6.90 1.23 -3.27
C VAL A 9 5.69 0.45 -3.75
N ARG A 10 5.82 -0.20 -4.92
CA ARG A 10 4.79 -1.17 -5.35
C ARG A 10 5.22 -2.52 -4.82
N TYR A 11 4.46 -3.05 -3.88
CA TYR A 11 4.69 -4.38 -3.34
C TYR A 11 3.69 -5.35 -3.95
N PHE A 12 4.18 -6.52 -4.33
CA PHE A 12 3.33 -7.57 -4.87
C PHE A 12 3.86 -8.93 -4.44
N ARG A 13 2.93 -9.88 -4.28
CA ARG A 13 3.24 -11.26 -3.92
C ARG A 13 2.22 -12.19 -4.53
N LYS A 14 2.68 -13.32 -5.05
CA LYS A 14 1.80 -14.44 -5.40
C LYS A 14 1.39 -15.20 -4.14
N SER A 15 0.09 -15.34 -3.90
CA SER A 15 -0.44 -16.17 -2.82
C SER A 15 -0.32 -17.66 -3.17
N LYS A 16 -0.47 -18.53 -2.17
CA LYS A 16 -0.35 -19.99 -2.36
C LYS A 16 -1.41 -20.55 -3.31
N ASP A 17 -2.60 -19.95 -3.34
CA ASP A 17 -3.71 -20.30 -4.22
C ASP A 17 -3.61 -19.65 -5.61
N GLY A 18 -2.49 -19.02 -5.94
CA GLY A 18 -2.20 -18.52 -7.27
C GLY A 18 -2.72 -17.12 -7.59
N ARG A 19 -3.30 -16.40 -6.63
CA ARG A 19 -3.71 -14.99 -6.80
C ARG A 19 -2.52 -14.04 -6.69
N LEU A 20 -2.64 -12.87 -7.30
CA LEU A 20 -1.69 -11.77 -7.16
C LEU A 20 -2.21 -10.80 -6.10
N LEU A 21 -1.51 -10.71 -4.98
CA LEU A 21 -1.68 -9.59 -4.05
C LEU A 21 -0.83 -8.43 -4.56
N PHE A 22 -1.45 -7.26 -4.72
CA PHE A 22 -0.78 -6.06 -5.23
C PHE A 22 -1.19 -4.85 -4.40
N GLY A 23 -0.21 -4.01 -4.06
CA GLY A 23 -0.42 -2.74 -3.38
C GLY A 23 0.69 -1.75 -3.68
N GLY A 24 0.63 -0.59 -3.05
CA GLY A 24 1.56 0.52 -3.34
C GLY A 24 0.85 1.76 -3.86
N ARG A 25 -0.21 2.16 -3.16
CA ARG A 25 -0.84 3.47 -3.33
C ARG A 25 -0.96 4.12 -1.97
N GLU A 26 -0.42 5.33 -1.86
CA GLU A 26 -0.57 6.22 -0.72
C GLU A 26 -1.21 7.51 -1.21
N ILE A 27 -2.19 8.02 -0.47
CA ILE A 27 -2.90 9.26 -0.81
C ILE A 27 -3.10 10.04 0.47
N TYR A 28 -2.75 11.32 0.45
CA TYR A 28 -3.04 12.25 1.55
C TYR A 28 -4.42 12.88 1.31
N ALA A 29 -5.46 12.05 1.35
CA ALA A 29 -6.85 12.46 1.15
C ALA A 29 -7.75 11.78 2.17
N VAL A 30 -8.75 12.51 2.67
CA VAL A 30 -9.63 12.02 3.74
C VAL A 30 -10.74 11.11 3.20
N ASN A 31 -11.09 11.26 1.91
CA ASN A 31 -12.17 10.50 1.28
C ASN A 31 -11.67 9.18 0.70
N ASP A 32 -12.42 8.12 0.96
CA ASP A 32 -12.20 6.81 0.34
C ASP A 32 -12.44 6.92 -1.19
N PRO A 33 -11.40 6.71 -2.02
CA PRO A 33 -11.59 6.69 -3.45
C PRO A 33 -12.26 5.38 -3.83
N LYS A 34 -13.55 5.45 -4.20
CA LYS A 34 -14.30 4.35 -4.83
C LYS A 34 -13.57 3.72 -6.02
N ASP A 35 -12.60 4.44 -6.58
CA ASP A 35 -11.85 4.09 -7.79
C ASP A 35 -10.41 3.58 -7.52
N ILE A 36 -10.13 3.04 -6.33
CA ILE A 36 -8.80 2.46 -6.02
C ILE A 36 -8.35 1.43 -7.08
N HIS A 37 -9.29 0.62 -7.56
CA HIS A 37 -9.04 -0.44 -8.55
C HIS A 37 -8.55 0.08 -9.90
N ILE A 38 -8.94 1.29 -10.32
CA ILE A 38 -8.53 1.87 -11.61
C ILE A 38 -7.02 2.12 -11.60
N HIS A 39 -6.52 2.73 -10.52
CA HIS A 39 -5.10 3.04 -10.37
C HIS A 39 -4.27 1.77 -10.23
N ILE A 40 -4.74 0.81 -9.42
CA ILE A 40 -4.07 -0.48 -9.24
C ILE A 40 -3.98 -1.25 -10.55
N ARG A 41 -5.06 -1.31 -11.35
CA ARG A 41 -5.05 -1.96 -12.67
C ARG A 41 -3.99 -1.34 -13.58
N ARG A 42 -3.90 -0.01 -13.63
CA ARG A 42 -2.87 0.67 -14.44
C ARG A 42 -1.46 0.28 -13.99
N GLN A 43 -1.19 0.30 -12.68
CA GLN A 43 0.12 -0.07 -12.14
C GLN A 43 0.47 -1.54 -12.39
N ILE A 44 -0.51 -2.45 -12.32
CA ILE A 44 -0.33 -3.87 -12.67
C ILE A 44 0.04 -3.98 -14.15
N ALA A 45 -0.72 -3.35 -15.05
CA ALA A 45 -0.50 -3.42 -16.49
C ALA A 45 0.85 -2.81 -16.93
N GLU A 46 1.34 -1.78 -16.22
CA GLU A 46 2.67 -1.20 -16.43
C GLU A 46 3.81 -2.20 -16.14
N ILE A 47 3.64 -3.09 -15.15
CA ILE A 47 4.68 -4.08 -14.75
C ILE A 47 4.47 -5.41 -15.47
N TYR A 48 3.22 -5.85 -15.58
CA TYR A 48 2.79 -7.11 -16.16
C TYR A 48 1.71 -6.86 -17.21
N PRO A 49 2.10 -6.48 -18.45
CA PRO A 49 1.13 -6.16 -19.50
C PRO A 49 0.15 -7.29 -19.83
N SER A 50 0.57 -8.56 -19.63
CA SER A 50 -0.28 -9.74 -19.80
C SER A 50 -1.43 -9.83 -18.79
N LEU A 51 -1.36 -9.09 -17.67
CA LEU A 51 -2.37 -9.08 -16.62
C LEU A 51 -3.34 -7.89 -16.72
N LYS A 52 -3.32 -7.12 -17.81
CA LYS A 52 -4.12 -5.89 -17.96
C LYS A 52 -5.63 -6.08 -17.71
N ASP A 53 -6.16 -7.24 -18.13
CA ASP A 53 -7.58 -7.58 -18.06
C ASP A 53 -7.88 -8.59 -16.95
N VAL A 54 -6.93 -8.84 -16.04
CA VAL A 54 -7.15 -9.77 -14.95
C VAL A 54 -8.29 -9.29 -14.06
N GLU A 55 -9.11 -10.24 -13.61
CA GLU A 55 -10.19 -9.95 -12.67
C GLU A 55 -9.62 -9.42 -11.36
N ILE A 56 -10.17 -8.31 -10.88
CA ILE A 56 -9.89 -7.81 -9.53
C ILE A 56 -11.05 -8.22 -8.64
N THR A 57 -10.83 -9.24 -7.82
CA THR A 57 -11.86 -9.83 -6.96
C THR A 57 -12.03 -9.11 -5.63
N HIS A 58 -10.99 -8.39 -5.17
CA HIS A 58 -10.96 -7.72 -3.87
C HIS A 58 -10.18 -6.41 -3.98
N GLY A 59 -10.58 -5.41 -3.20
CA GLY A 59 -9.81 -4.20 -3.00
C GLY A 59 -10.24 -3.52 -1.72
N TRP A 60 -9.26 -2.92 -1.06
CA TRP A 60 -9.46 -2.23 0.21
C TRP A 60 -8.43 -1.11 0.34
N GLY A 61 -8.83 -0.08 1.05
CA GLY A 61 -7.95 0.97 1.55
C GLY A 61 -7.85 0.91 3.07
N GLY A 62 -7.05 1.82 3.63
CA GLY A 62 -6.96 2.01 5.07
C GLY A 62 -6.21 3.29 5.39
N TYR A 63 -6.44 3.82 6.59
CA TYR A 63 -5.70 4.95 7.10
C TYR A 63 -4.39 4.48 7.74
N VAL A 64 -3.33 5.24 7.51
CA VAL A 64 -2.03 5.02 8.13
C VAL A 64 -1.68 6.25 8.96
N GLY A 65 -1.35 6.05 10.23
CA GLY A 65 -0.82 7.11 11.08
C GLY A 65 0.61 7.43 10.69
N ILE A 66 0.84 8.60 10.12
CA ILE A 66 2.17 9.06 9.70
C ILE A 66 2.52 10.32 10.51
N THR A 67 3.67 10.29 11.17
CA THR A 67 4.20 11.46 11.89
C THR A 67 4.69 12.50 10.90
N VAL A 68 4.63 13.79 11.26
CA VAL A 68 5.16 14.89 10.45
C VAL A 68 6.63 14.65 10.01
N PRO A 69 7.57 14.24 10.90
CA PRO A 69 8.94 13.94 10.49
C PRO A 69 9.12 12.62 9.73
N ARG A 70 8.05 11.81 9.52
CA ARG A 70 8.09 10.46 8.92
C ARG A 70 9.07 9.51 9.62
N LYS A 71 9.21 9.65 10.94
CA LYS A 71 9.99 8.75 11.80
C LYS A 71 9.06 8.08 12.81
N PRO A 72 9.39 6.87 13.30
CA PRO A 72 8.67 6.28 14.43
C PRO A 72 8.60 7.27 15.59
N PHE A 73 7.43 7.41 16.20
CA PHE A 73 7.26 8.21 17.41
C PHE A 73 7.31 7.28 18.62
N VAL A 74 8.41 7.32 19.36
CA VAL A 74 8.59 6.51 20.56
C VAL A 74 9.00 7.43 21.70
N ARG A 75 8.16 7.54 22.74
CA ARG A 75 8.43 8.44 23.87
C ARG A 75 7.73 7.98 25.15
N GLU A 76 8.39 8.20 26.28
CA GLU A 76 7.73 8.14 27.59
C GLU A 76 6.83 9.38 27.78
N VAL A 77 5.54 9.15 28.00
CA VAL A 77 4.54 10.22 28.13
C VAL A 77 4.16 10.50 29.58
N MET A 78 4.36 9.52 30.47
CA MET A 78 4.18 9.55 31.93
C MET A 78 5.11 8.50 32.56
N PRO A 79 5.41 8.55 33.88
CA PRO A 79 6.26 7.56 34.52
C PRO A 79 5.83 6.12 34.21
N ASN A 80 6.69 5.37 33.53
CA ASN A 80 6.46 4.00 33.06
C ASN A 80 5.36 3.82 32.00
N VAL A 81 5.02 4.87 31.22
CA VAL A 81 4.06 4.80 30.10
C VAL A 81 4.74 5.22 28.80
N ILE A 82 4.87 4.27 27.88
CA ILE A 82 5.47 4.49 26.56
C ILE A 82 4.37 4.60 25.49
N SER A 83 4.42 5.67 24.70
CA SER A 83 3.72 5.77 23.42
C SER A 83 4.64 5.27 22.31
N VAL A 84 4.12 4.39 21.47
CA VAL A 84 4.75 3.82 20.26
C VAL A 84 3.79 3.94 19.08
#